data_AF-A0A2A8CUT0-F1
#
_entry.id   AF-A0A2A8CUT0-F1
#
_cell.length_a   1.000
_cell.length_b   1.000
_cell.length_c   1.000
_cell.angle_alpha   90.00
_cell.angle_beta   90.00
_cell.angle_gamma   90.00
#
_symmetry.space_group_name_H-M   'P 1'
#
loop_
_entity.id
_entity.type
_entity.pdbx_description
1 polymer ?
#
loop_
_entity_poly.entity_id
_entity_poly.type
_entity_poly.pdbx_seq_one_letter_code
_entity_poly.pdbx_strand_id
1 'polypeptide(L)'
;MVRATAIYTACLFLLLVSGCGPPPSVLEERRSLSSEDVRVVDAKSDHEPAEQYIALHFLADQAATDSSQYVGSIRVSEKADLAPMDVVWHALRGKAMQLGGNAFKVTHSIGPPDSNVVIVELDVFEVSDSVLEENENHFSHNKIYVFGRLFHDEDSADFKLNDQPVSIAPLRYVTRQNEVGGETTIGKGGFFGMKVTVKGKKGRPPSYWSLSGFGMQPTGGPGGGMGVAATTGRVHPVDPNFGRFLVRTLTEQDRP
;
A
#
# COMPACT_ATOMS: atom_id res chain seq x y z
N MET A 1 73.52 -3.36 -53.99
CA MET A 1 73.80 -4.65 -53.32
C MET A 1 72.50 -5.07 -52.61
N VAL A 2 71.86 -6.21 -52.93
CA VAL A 2 72.22 -7.58 -52.45
C VAL A 2 72.18 -7.62 -50.91
N ARG A 3 71.38 -8.41 -50.16
CA ARG A 3 70.32 -9.45 -50.33
C ARG A 3 69.59 -9.57 -48.95
N ALA A 4 68.55 -10.37 -48.67
CA ALA A 4 67.31 -10.81 -49.35
C ALA A 4 66.63 -11.91 -48.46
N THR A 5 65.33 -12.23 -48.66
CA THR A 5 64.60 -13.43 -48.14
C THR A 5 64.45 -13.56 -46.59
N ALA A 6 63.42 -14.18 -45.99
CA ALA A 6 62.14 -14.78 -46.47
C ALA A 6 61.13 -14.89 -45.28
N ILE A 7 59.82 -14.57 -45.43
CA ILE A 7 58.63 -15.43 -45.74
C ILE A 7 58.13 -16.32 -44.55
N TYR A 8 56.79 -16.55 -44.52
CA TYR A 8 55.99 -17.53 -43.72
C TYR A 8 55.46 -17.05 -42.34
N THR A 9 54.18 -17.24 -41.95
CA THR A 9 52.98 -17.82 -42.62
C THR A 9 51.71 -17.12 -42.12
N ALA A 10 50.63 -17.11 -42.90
CA ALA A 10 49.30 -16.76 -42.41
C ALA A 10 48.74 -17.83 -41.44
N CYS A 11 47.89 -17.42 -40.50
CA CYS A 11 46.95 -18.31 -39.84
C CYS A 11 45.55 -17.69 -39.81
N LEU A 12 44.59 -18.51 -40.23
CA LEU A 12 43.20 -18.20 -40.50
C LEU A 12 42.36 -18.75 -39.34
N PHE A 13 41.68 -17.91 -38.57
CA PHE A 13 40.53 -18.29 -37.76
C PHE A 13 39.50 -17.14 -37.80
N LEU A 14 38.48 -17.25 -38.66
CA LEU A 14 37.18 -17.89 -38.42
C LEU A 14 36.18 -16.96 -37.69
N LEU A 15 35.17 -16.55 -38.46
CA LEU A 15 33.96 -15.89 -37.99
C LEU A 15 33.25 -16.74 -36.92
N LEU A 16 32.95 -16.12 -35.78
CA LEU A 16 31.71 -16.42 -35.06
C LEU A 16 31.07 -15.11 -34.62
N VAL A 17 30.01 -14.74 -35.35
CA VAL A 17 28.96 -13.88 -34.80
C VAL A 17 28.32 -14.68 -33.66
N SER A 18 28.53 -14.25 -32.43
CA SER A 18 27.80 -14.77 -31.27
C SER A 18 27.22 -13.58 -30.54
N GLY A 19 25.89 -13.53 -30.53
CA GLY A 19 25.16 -12.39 -29.99
C GLY A 19 25.33 -12.32 -28.47
N CYS A 20 26.07 -11.33 -27.99
CA CYS A 20 25.72 -10.70 -26.74
C CYS A 20 24.45 -9.89 -26.98
N GLY A 21 23.29 -10.57 -26.91
CA GLY A 21 22.08 -9.87 -26.49
C GLY A 21 22.33 -9.24 -25.12
N PRO A 22 21.54 -8.22 -24.71
CA PRO A 22 21.58 -7.79 -23.32
C PRO A 22 21.40 -9.01 -22.41
N PRO A 23 22.10 -9.10 -21.26
CA PRO A 23 21.91 -10.20 -20.34
C PRO A 23 20.41 -10.34 -20.06
N PRO A 24 19.88 -11.56 -19.90
CA PRO A 24 18.49 -11.71 -19.53
C PRO A 24 18.26 -10.85 -18.30
N SER A 25 17.30 -9.93 -18.39
CA SER A 25 16.84 -9.16 -17.25
C SER A 25 16.61 -10.16 -16.13
N VAL A 26 17.40 -10.04 -15.06
CA VAL A 26 17.11 -10.78 -13.82
C VAL A 26 15.76 -10.22 -13.41
N LEU A 27 14.71 -10.98 -13.73
CA LEU A 27 13.44 -10.88 -13.05
C LEU A 27 13.81 -11.25 -11.61
N GLU A 28 14.15 -10.25 -10.79
CA GLU A 28 14.27 -10.44 -9.35
C GLU A 28 12.94 -11.07 -8.93
N GLU A 29 13.02 -12.32 -8.50
CA GLU A 29 11.84 -13.15 -8.27
C GLU A 29 11.02 -12.48 -7.17
N ARG A 30 9.83 -11.98 -7.53
CA ARG A 30 8.98 -11.15 -6.66
C ARG A 30 8.88 -11.79 -5.29
N ARG A 31 9.55 -11.20 -4.30
CA ARG A 31 9.73 -11.86 -3.01
C ARG A 31 8.40 -11.87 -2.26
N SER A 32 7.97 -13.05 -1.84
CA SER A 32 6.85 -13.18 -0.91
C SER A 32 7.30 -12.74 0.48
N LEU A 33 7.16 -11.44 0.78
CA LEU A 33 7.36 -10.91 2.12
C LEU A 33 6.34 -11.52 3.10
N SER A 34 6.81 -11.96 4.26
CA SER A 34 6.02 -12.63 5.28
C SER A 34 6.14 -11.94 6.64
N SER A 35 5.39 -12.41 7.64
CA SER A 35 5.53 -11.97 9.04
C SER A 35 6.93 -12.21 9.62
N GLU A 36 7.71 -13.13 9.05
CA GLU A 36 9.06 -13.46 9.55
C GLU A 36 10.15 -12.54 8.97
N ASP A 37 9.85 -11.87 7.86
CA ASP A 37 10.70 -10.80 7.31
C ASP A 37 10.51 -9.46 8.06
N VAL A 38 9.48 -9.36 8.91
CA VAL A 38 9.22 -8.18 9.75
C VAL A 38 10.09 -8.22 11.00
N ARG A 39 10.94 -7.19 11.16
CA ARG A 39 11.80 -7.04 12.33
C ARG A 39 11.02 -6.45 13.49
N VAL A 40 11.13 -7.08 14.67
CA VAL A 40 10.80 -6.44 15.95
C VAL A 40 11.91 -5.46 16.31
N VAL A 41 11.56 -4.19 16.51
CA VAL A 41 12.48 -3.11 16.90
C VAL A 41 12.55 -3.03 18.42
N ASP A 42 11.39 -3.11 19.07
CA ASP A 42 11.20 -3.14 20.52
C ASP A 42 9.99 -4.03 20.85
N ALA A 43 9.96 -4.65 22.03
CA ALA A 43 8.84 -5.45 22.49
C ALA A 43 8.78 -5.49 24.02
N LYS A 44 7.58 -5.35 24.56
CA LYS A 44 7.33 -5.46 26.00
C LYS A 44 7.43 -6.92 26.42
N SER A 45 8.49 -7.29 27.14
CA SER A 45 8.89 -8.69 27.38
C SER A 45 7.95 -9.52 28.28
N ASP A 46 6.90 -8.91 28.81
CA ASP A 46 5.90 -9.48 29.73
C ASP A 46 4.47 -9.45 29.17
N HIS A 47 4.26 -9.02 27.91
CA HIS A 47 2.92 -9.05 27.30
C HIS A 47 2.59 -10.45 26.77
N GLU A 48 1.64 -11.11 27.41
CA GLU A 48 0.90 -12.24 26.85
C GLU A 48 -0.38 -11.71 26.18
N PRO A 49 -0.71 -12.10 24.94
CA PRO A 49 -1.93 -11.67 24.26
C PRO A 49 -3.17 -12.10 25.06
N ALA A 50 -4.06 -11.16 25.40
CA ALA A 50 -5.29 -11.52 26.12
C ALA A 50 -6.24 -12.36 25.24
N GLU A 51 -6.29 -12.05 23.94
CA GLU A 51 -7.19 -12.69 22.98
C GLU A 51 -6.55 -12.87 21.58
N GLN A 52 -7.15 -13.73 20.75
CA GLN A 52 -6.81 -13.82 19.33
C GLN A 52 -7.66 -12.82 18.52
N TYR A 53 -7.09 -11.65 18.27
CA TYR A 53 -7.74 -10.61 17.48
C TYR A 53 -7.95 -11.01 16.01
N ILE A 54 -9.05 -10.56 15.42
CA ILE A 54 -9.38 -10.80 13.99
C ILE A 54 -9.07 -9.59 13.08
N ALA A 55 -8.86 -8.42 13.67
CA ALA A 55 -8.61 -7.16 13.01
C ALA A 55 -7.41 -6.44 13.65
N LEU A 56 -6.84 -5.49 12.91
CA LEU A 56 -5.75 -4.64 13.37
C LEU A 56 -6.12 -3.18 13.04
N HIS A 57 -6.43 -2.40 14.07
CA HIS A 57 -7.07 -1.11 13.96
C HIS A 57 -6.07 0.06 13.88
N PHE A 58 -6.24 0.96 12.91
CA PHE A 58 -5.39 2.15 12.80
C PHE A 58 -5.78 3.19 13.85
N LEU A 59 -4.83 3.60 14.68
CA LEU A 59 -4.97 4.71 15.63
C LEU A 59 -4.54 6.02 14.99
N ALA A 60 -5.39 7.04 15.10
CA ALA A 60 -5.04 8.41 14.71
C ALA A 60 -3.88 8.96 15.57
N ASP A 61 -3.14 9.94 15.04
CA ASP A 61 -2.01 10.53 15.77
C ASP A 61 -2.44 11.14 17.12
N GLN A 62 -3.71 11.57 17.22
CA GLN A 62 -4.36 12.23 18.35
C GLN A 62 -5.13 11.26 19.27
N ALA A 63 -5.22 9.97 18.96
CA ALA A 63 -5.96 9.01 19.76
C ALA A 63 -5.36 8.91 21.17
N ALA A 64 -6.20 8.91 22.21
CA ALA A 64 -5.76 8.77 23.59
C ALA A 64 -5.30 7.33 23.84
N THR A 65 -3.99 7.13 24.01
CA THR A 65 -3.38 5.82 24.29
C THR A 65 -2.99 5.63 25.76
N ASP A 66 -3.40 6.55 26.66
CA ASP A 66 -3.01 6.52 28.08
C ASP A 66 -3.59 5.31 28.85
N SER A 67 -4.69 4.74 28.32
CA SER A 67 -5.30 3.49 28.82
C SER A 67 -4.98 2.27 27.95
N SER A 68 -4.12 2.43 26.93
CA SER A 68 -3.71 1.37 26.01
C SER A 68 -2.46 0.66 26.51
N GLN A 69 -2.39 -0.65 26.29
CA GLN A 69 -1.17 -1.41 26.53
C GLN A 69 -0.28 -1.37 25.28
N TYR A 70 0.90 -0.74 25.41
CA TYR A 70 1.93 -0.84 24.37
C TYR A 70 2.52 -2.26 24.33
N VAL A 71 2.60 -2.83 23.13
CA VAL A 71 3.06 -4.19 22.87
C VAL A 71 4.49 -4.19 22.36
N GLY A 72 4.82 -3.28 21.44
CA GLY A 72 6.15 -3.16 20.84
C GLY A 72 6.15 -2.34 19.55
N SER A 73 7.33 -2.21 18.93
CA SER A 73 7.52 -1.59 17.61
C SER A 73 8.00 -2.63 16.61
N ILE A 74 7.42 -2.62 15.41
CA ILE A 74 7.80 -3.50 14.30
C ILE A 74 8.14 -2.69 13.05
N ARG A 75 9.14 -3.15 12.29
CA ARG A 75 9.63 -2.48 11.08
C ARG A 75 9.81 -3.44 9.92
N VAL A 76 9.32 -3.02 8.75
CA VAL A 76 9.72 -3.55 7.43
C VAL A 76 10.68 -2.55 6.78
N SER A 77 11.68 -3.08 6.08
CA SER A 77 12.60 -2.33 5.22
C SER A 77 12.91 -3.20 4.00
N GLU A 78 12.32 -2.88 2.86
CA GLU A 78 12.44 -3.68 1.62
C GLU A 78 12.54 -2.74 0.42
N LYS A 79 13.15 -3.17 -0.70
CA LYS A 79 13.15 -2.32 -1.91
C LYS A 79 11.72 -2.08 -2.43
N ALA A 80 11.47 -0.90 -2.98
CA ALA A 80 10.15 -0.48 -3.47
C ALA A 80 9.65 -1.25 -4.71
N ASP A 81 10.58 -1.84 -5.46
CA ASP A 81 10.39 -2.68 -6.65
C ASP A 81 10.23 -4.18 -6.31
N LEU A 82 10.41 -4.59 -5.05
CA LEU A 82 10.33 -6.01 -4.65
C LEU A 82 8.96 -6.43 -4.09
N ALA A 83 8.28 -5.54 -3.35
CA ALA A 83 7.02 -5.87 -2.69
C ALA A 83 5.98 -4.73 -2.83
N PRO A 84 4.74 -5.01 -3.27
CA PRO A 84 3.67 -4.02 -3.28
C PRO A 84 3.20 -3.70 -1.85
N MET A 85 2.62 -2.52 -1.68
CA MET A 85 2.27 -1.97 -0.38
C MET A 85 1.18 -2.78 0.37
N ASP A 86 0.37 -3.57 -0.34
CA ASP A 86 -0.55 -4.54 0.27
C ASP A 86 0.18 -5.76 0.87
N VAL A 87 1.21 -6.27 0.19
CA VAL A 87 2.10 -7.32 0.73
C VAL A 87 2.88 -6.81 1.96
N VAL A 88 3.38 -5.58 1.92
CA VAL A 88 4.01 -4.91 3.09
C VAL A 88 3.02 -4.80 4.25
N TRP A 89 1.78 -4.37 3.99
CA TRP A 89 0.72 -4.31 4.98
C TRP A 89 0.38 -5.68 5.58
N HIS A 90 0.24 -6.73 4.75
CA HIS A 90 -0.09 -8.06 5.23
C HIS A 90 1.01 -8.67 6.11
N ALA A 91 2.28 -8.45 5.77
CA ALA A 91 3.42 -8.86 6.59
C ALA A 91 3.40 -8.16 7.96
N LEU A 92 3.32 -6.81 7.96
CA LEU A 92 3.22 -6.00 9.18
C LEU A 92 2.02 -6.39 10.05
N ARG A 93 0.84 -6.55 9.45
CA ARG A 93 -0.38 -6.96 10.15
C ARG A 93 -0.22 -8.34 10.79
N GLY A 94 0.34 -9.30 10.05
CA GLY A 94 0.64 -10.62 10.57
C GLY A 94 1.53 -10.56 11.81
N LYS A 95 2.61 -9.76 11.76
CA LYS A 95 3.54 -9.64 12.88
C LYS A 95 2.95 -8.92 14.09
N ALA A 96 2.22 -7.82 13.89
CA ALA A 96 1.55 -7.10 14.98
C ALA A 96 0.56 -8.00 15.74
N MET A 97 -0.21 -8.81 15.03
CA MET A 97 -1.17 -9.74 15.63
C MET A 97 -0.49 -10.94 16.29
N GLN A 98 0.64 -11.44 15.74
CA GLN A 98 1.48 -12.44 16.41
C GLN A 98 2.05 -11.94 17.75
N LEU A 99 2.30 -10.64 17.87
CA LEU A 99 2.74 -10.01 19.12
C LEU A 99 1.60 -9.74 20.11
N GLY A 100 0.33 -9.97 19.74
CA GLY A 100 -0.84 -9.71 20.59
C GLY A 100 -1.50 -8.35 20.41
N GLY A 101 -1.03 -7.53 19.47
CA GLY A 101 -1.66 -6.23 19.20
C GLY A 101 -2.97 -6.33 18.43
N ASN A 102 -3.94 -5.51 18.83
CA ASN A 102 -5.19 -5.29 18.10
C ASN A 102 -5.26 -3.91 17.41
N ALA A 103 -4.32 -3.01 17.70
CA ALA A 103 -4.23 -1.69 17.10
C ALA A 103 -2.78 -1.29 16.79
N PHE A 104 -2.61 -0.27 15.95
CA PHE A 104 -1.30 0.20 15.52
C PHE A 104 -1.29 1.69 15.17
N LYS A 105 -0.09 2.28 15.20
CA LYS A 105 0.19 3.65 14.75
C LYS A 105 1.44 3.62 13.86
N VAL A 106 1.38 4.24 12.68
CA VAL A 106 2.57 4.39 11.82
C VAL A 106 3.45 5.49 12.42
N THR A 107 4.61 5.12 12.95
CA THR A 107 5.57 6.05 13.57
C THR A 107 6.56 6.60 12.56
N HIS A 108 6.92 5.80 11.56
CA HIS A 108 7.88 6.18 10.53
C HIS A 108 7.52 5.55 9.19
N SER A 109 7.62 6.33 8.12
CA SER A 109 7.49 5.84 6.75
C SER A 109 8.42 6.62 5.82
N ILE A 110 9.22 5.90 5.05
CA ILE A 110 10.02 6.41 3.93
C ILE A 110 9.71 5.53 2.72
N GLY A 111 9.57 6.14 1.54
CA GLY A 111 9.35 5.43 0.29
C GLY A 111 9.47 6.35 -0.92
N PRO A 112 9.13 5.89 -2.12
CA PRO A 112 9.15 6.71 -3.32
C PRO A 112 8.24 7.95 -3.22
N PRO A 113 8.67 9.13 -3.71
CA PRO A 113 9.86 9.36 -4.52
C PRO A 113 11.17 9.55 -3.73
N ASP A 114 11.10 9.64 -2.39
CA ASP A 114 12.24 10.05 -1.56
C ASP A 114 13.29 8.95 -1.36
N SER A 115 12.93 7.69 -1.59
CA SER A 115 13.84 6.54 -1.59
C SER A 115 13.37 5.42 -2.52
N ASN A 116 14.32 4.60 -2.99
CA ASN A 116 14.05 3.31 -3.63
C ASN A 116 13.81 2.17 -2.63
N VAL A 117 13.85 2.46 -1.32
CA VAL A 117 13.52 1.53 -0.24
C VAL A 117 12.22 2.00 0.42
N VAL A 118 11.28 1.08 0.62
CA VAL A 118 10.12 1.26 1.48
C VAL A 118 10.52 0.85 2.89
N ILE A 119 10.58 1.81 3.80
CA ILE A 119 10.75 1.59 5.24
C ILE A 119 9.44 1.98 5.90
N VAL A 120 8.82 1.08 6.66
CA VAL A 120 7.62 1.37 7.44
C VAL A 120 7.79 0.79 8.84
N GLU A 121 7.57 1.63 9.85
CA GLU A 121 7.57 1.25 11.26
C GLU A 121 6.22 1.54 11.89
N LEU A 122 5.74 0.57 12.67
CA LEU A 122 4.49 0.62 13.41
C LEU A 122 4.77 0.44 14.91
N ASP A 123 4.26 1.34 15.74
CA ASP A 123 3.98 1.02 17.13
C ASP A 123 2.71 0.16 17.18
N VAL A 124 2.74 -0.88 18.02
CA VAL A 124 1.69 -1.88 18.18
C VAL A 124 1.11 -1.79 19.59
N PHE A 125 -0.21 -1.83 19.69
CA PHE A 125 -0.96 -1.66 20.93
C PHE A 125 -2.06 -2.72 21.07
N GLU A 126 -2.41 -3.00 22.31
CA GLU A 126 -3.65 -3.62 22.73
C GLU A 126 -4.53 -2.53 23.36
N VAL A 127 -5.73 -2.32 22.81
CA VAL A 127 -6.66 -1.25 23.18
C VAL A 127 -8.08 -1.78 23.36
N SER A 128 -8.90 -1.11 24.17
CA SER A 128 -10.31 -1.46 24.34
C SER A 128 -11.21 -0.91 23.21
N ASP A 129 -12.39 -1.50 23.04
CA ASP A 129 -13.40 -1.03 22.08
C ASP A 129 -13.76 0.46 22.29
N SER A 130 -13.78 0.95 23.53
CA SER A 130 -14.04 2.37 23.81
C SER A 130 -12.98 3.30 23.21
N VAL A 131 -11.70 2.90 23.20
CA VAL A 131 -10.62 3.66 22.55
C VAL A 131 -10.81 3.62 21.02
N LEU A 132 -11.28 2.49 20.47
CA LEU A 132 -11.58 2.38 19.03
C LEU A 132 -12.77 3.25 18.61
N GLU A 133 -13.84 3.29 19.40
CA GLU A 133 -15.00 4.16 19.17
C GLU A 133 -14.63 5.65 19.27
N GLU A 134 -13.84 6.05 20.26
CA GLU A 134 -13.35 7.43 20.39
C GLU A 134 -12.42 7.81 19.23
N ASN A 135 -11.51 6.92 18.84
CA ASN A 135 -10.57 7.10 17.73
C ASN A 135 -11.25 7.42 16.39
N GLU A 136 -12.46 6.87 16.13
CA GLU A 136 -13.20 7.17 14.90
C GLU A 136 -13.51 8.67 14.72
N ASN A 137 -13.63 9.43 15.81
CA ASN A 137 -13.91 10.87 15.76
C ASN A 137 -12.76 11.72 15.19
N HIS A 138 -11.55 11.17 15.09
CA HIS A 138 -10.39 11.88 14.54
C HIS A 138 -10.31 11.84 13.00
N PHE A 139 -11.10 11.00 12.32
CA PHE A 139 -11.02 10.86 10.86
C PHE A 139 -11.96 11.80 10.09
N SER A 140 -11.55 12.20 8.90
CA SER A 140 -12.29 13.17 8.07
C SER A 140 -13.59 12.57 7.49
N HIS A 141 -14.72 12.94 8.09
CA HIS A 141 -16.06 12.60 7.58
C HIS A 141 -16.26 13.01 6.11
N ASN A 142 -16.94 12.16 5.34
CA ASN A 142 -17.22 12.29 3.91
C ASN A 142 -16.00 12.40 2.98
N LYS A 143 -14.76 12.35 3.46
CA LYS A 143 -13.58 12.39 2.61
C LYS A 143 -13.45 11.08 1.82
N ILE A 144 -13.09 11.19 0.55
CA ILE A 144 -12.96 10.08 -0.39
C ILE A 144 -11.51 10.03 -0.81
N TYR A 145 -10.91 8.84 -0.69
CA TYR A 145 -9.53 8.56 -1.06
C TYR A 145 -9.53 7.59 -2.24
N VAL A 146 -8.78 7.92 -3.29
CA VAL A 146 -8.60 7.05 -4.46
C VAL A 146 -7.10 6.78 -4.61
N PHE A 147 -6.71 5.53 -4.39
CA PHE A 147 -5.33 5.06 -4.52
C PHE A 147 -5.02 4.68 -5.97
N GLY A 148 -3.81 5.02 -6.39
CA GLY A 148 -3.23 4.54 -7.63
C GLY A 148 -2.86 3.05 -7.52
N ARG A 149 -1.78 2.69 -8.22
CA ARG A 149 -1.21 1.35 -8.10
C ARG A 149 -0.31 1.26 -6.87
N LEU A 150 -0.23 0.08 -6.25
CA LEU A 150 0.47 -0.15 -4.98
C LEU A 150 1.89 -0.71 -5.14
N PHE A 151 2.40 -0.76 -6.36
CA PHE A 151 3.75 -1.22 -6.71
C PHE A 151 4.49 -0.12 -7.45
N HIS A 152 5.80 0.03 -7.21
CA HIS A 152 6.57 1.16 -7.73
C HIS A 152 6.67 1.17 -9.27
N ASP A 153 6.95 0.01 -9.85
CA ASP A 153 7.28 -0.14 -11.29
C ASP A 153 6.05 -0.21 -12.22
N GLU A 154 4.85 0.08 -11.73
CA GLU A 154 3.65 0.06 -12.57
C GLU A 154 3.27 1.45 -13.12
N ASP A 155 2.78 1.49 -14.36
CA ASP A 155 2.29 2.72 -14.99
C ASP A 155 1.19 3.43 -14.20
N SER A 156 1.12 4.75 -14.36
CA SER A 156 0.03 5.59 -13.87
C SER A 156 -1.35 5.01 -14.20
N ALA A 157 -2.28 5.10 -13.25
CA ALA A 157 -3.63 4.60 -13.39
C ALA A 157 -4.59 5.70 -13.86
N ASP A 158 -5.05 5.62 -15.10
CA ASP A 158 -6.08 6.54 -15.60
C ASP A 158 -7.47 6.20 -15.06
N PHE A 159 -8.22 7.22 -14.68
CA PHE A 159 -9.62 7.14 -14.26
C PHE A 159 -10.32 8.50 -14.46
N LYS A 160 -11.58 8.60 -14.03
CA LYS A 160 -12.35 9.84 -13.99
C LYS A 160 -12.83 10.13 -12.58
N LEU A 161 -12.74 11.38 -12.16
CA LEU A 161 -13.27 11.86 -10.88
C LEU A 161 -14.24 13.02 -11.15
N ASN A 162 -15.53 12.81 -10.89
CA ASN A 162 -16.60 13.74 -11.31
C ASN A 162 -16.53 14.04 -12.81
N ASP A 163 -16.40 12.98 -13.60
CA ASP A 163 -16.26 12.96 -15.06
C ASP A 163 -15.02 13.69 -15.64
N GLN A 164 -14.22 14.37 -14.81
CA GLN A 164 -12.90 14.91 -15.18
C GLN A 164 -11.87 13.78 -15.27
N PRO A 165 -11.04 13.71 -16.32
CA PRO A 165 -9.96 12.73 -16.41
C PRO A 165 -8.89 13.00 -15.37
N VAL A 166 -8.38 11.94 -14.73
CA VAL A 166 -7.27 12.00 -13.77
C VAL A 166 -6.34 10.84 -14.07
N SER A 167 -5.04 11.11 -14.16
CA SER A 167 -3.98 10.10 -14.16
C SER A 167 -3.26 10.17 -12.82
N ILE A 168 -3.13 9.03 -12.14
CA ILE A 168 -2.46 8.96 -10.83
C ILE A 168 -1.25 8.03 -10.88
N ALA A 169 -0.10 8.53 -10.45
CA ALA A 169 1.15 7.78 -10.40
C ALA A 169 1.05 6.57 -9.43
N PRO A 170 1.91 5.54 -9.61
CA PRO A 170 2.11 4.51 -8.59
C PRO A 170 2.49 5.11 -7.23
N LEU A 171 2.11 4.42 -6.15
CA LEU A 171 2.38 4.78 -4.75
C LEU A 171 1.87 6.19 -4.36
N ARG A 172 0.80 6.66 -4.99
CA ARG A 172 0.09 7.90 -4.64
C ARG A 172 -1.41 7.70 -4.46
N TYR A 173 -2.05 8.67 -3.80
CA TYR A 173 -3.51 8.80 -3.76
C TYR A 173 -3.95 10.23 -4.11
N VAL A 174 -5.22 10.39 -4.50
CA VAL A 174 -5.87 11.70 -4.53
C VAL A 174 -7.06 11.71 -3.58
N THR A 175 -7.36 12.86 -2.98
CA THR A 175 -8.54 13.01 -2.14
C THR A 175 -9.63 13.88 -2.76
N ARG A 176 -10.87 13.67 -2.31
CA ARG A 176 -12.00 14.56 -2.55
C ARG A 176 -12.85 14.66 -1.30
N GLN A 177 -13.05 15.87 -0.78
CA GLN A 177 -14.13 16.11 0.17
C GLN A 177 -15.47 16.05 -0.57
N ASN A 178 -16.45 15.34 0.01
CA ASN A 178 -17.83 15.40 -0.45
C ASN A 178 -18.70 16.15 0.57
N GLU A 179 -19.66 16.92 0.07
CA GLU A 179 -20.61 17.69 0.88
C GLU A 179 -21.84 16.83 1.22
N VAL A 180 -22.59 17.21 2.27
CA VAL A 180 -23.82 16.49 2.62
C VAL A 180 -24.87 16.69 1.53
N GLY A 181 -25.39 15.60 0.97
CA GLY A 181 -26.25 15.63 -0.22
C GLY A 181 -25.51 15.70 -1.56
N GLY A 182 -24.21 16.01 -1.55
CA GLY A 182 -23.36 15.99 -2.73
C GLY A 182 -23.01 14.58 -3.19
N GLU A 183 -22.64 14.44 -4.47
CA GLU A 183 -22.18 13.18 -5.04
C GLU A 183 -20.77 13.31 -5.60
N THR A 184 -19.96 12.29 -5.38
CA THR A 184 -18.66 12.15 -6.03
C THR A 184 -18.63 10.82 -6.79
N THR A 185 -18.17 10.85 -8.02
CA THR A 185 -18.17 9.70 -8.93
C THR A 185 -16.76 9.32 -9.35
N ILE A 186 -16.44 8.03 -9.25
CA ILE A 186 -15.15 7.45 -9.63
C ILE A 186 -15.41 6.51 -10.81
N GLY A 187 -14.93 6.86 -12.00
CA GLY A 187 -15.11 6.07 -13.21
C GLY A 187 -13.80 5.45 -13.70
N LYS A 188 -13.77 4.16 -14.05
CA LYS A 188 -12.59 3.54 -14.69
C LYS A 188 -12.98 2.74 -15.95
N GLY A 189 -12.32 3.06 -17.07
CA GLY A 189 -12.60 2.51 -18.40
C GLY A 189 -13.06 3.58 -19.41
N GLY A 190 -13.37 3.13 -20.64
CA GLY A 190 -13.77 3.99 -21.76
C GLY A 190 -15.23 4.48 -21.70
N PHE A 191 -15.91 4.55 -22.85
CA PHE A 191 -17.28 5.08 -22.93
C PHE A 191 -18.31 4.25 -22.15
N PHE A 192 -18.18 2.91 -22.16
CA PHE A 192 -18.89 1.99 -21.27
C PHE A 192 -18.10 1.69 -19.98
N GLY A 193 -17.28 2.67 -19.55
CA GLY A 193 -16.51 2.63 -18.33
C GLY A 193 -17.42 2.55 -17.10
N MET A 194 -16.90 1.90 -16.07
CA MET A 194 -17.65 1.52 -14.90
C MET A 194 -17.54 2.62 -13.84
N LYS A 195 -18.66 3.07 -13.27
CA LYS A 195 -18.77 4.28 -12.44
C LYS A 195 -19.33 3.97 -11.06
N VAL A 196 -18.52 4.19 -10.02
CA VAL A 196 -18.93 4.16 -8.60
C VAL A 196 -19.43 5.56 -8.23
N THR A 197 -20.57 5.66 -7.53
CA THR A 197 -21.12 6.92 -7.03
C THR A 197 -21.19 6.90 -5.51
N VAL A 198 -20.48 7.83 -4.86
CA VAL A 198 -20.43 8.00 -3.41
C VAL A 198 -21.25 9.22 -3.01
N LYS A 199 -22.36 9.01 -2.31
CA LYS A 199 -23.22 10.10 -1.81
C LYS A 199 -22.74 10.57 -0.43
N GLY A 200 -22.67 11.89 -0.23
CA GLY A 200 -22.27 12.49 1.03
C GLY A 200 -23.44 12.52 2.02
N LYS A 201 -23.19 12.12 3.27
CA LYS A 201 -24.19 12.04 4.35
C LYS A 201 -23.58 12.58 5.64
N LYS A 202 -24.37 13.22 6.50
CA LYS A 202 -23.89 13.67 7.83
C LYS A 202 -23.28 12.49 8.59
N GLY A 203 -22.07 12.67 9.14
CA GLY A 203 -21.38 11.63 9.91
C GLY A 203 -20.89 10.41 9.12
N ARG A 204 -20.91 10.41 7.77
CA ARG A 204 -20.38 9.29 6.99
C ARG A 204 -18.85 9.18 7.22
N PRO A 205 -18.31 8.01 7.58
CA PRO A 205 -16.87 7.78 7.65
C PRO A 205 -16.17 8.09 6.31
N PRO A 206 -14.84 8.31 6.31
CA PRO A 206 -14.07 8.33 5.07
C PRO A 206 -14.24 7.02 4.29
N SER A 207 -14.10 7.09 2.97
CA SER A 207 -14.19 5.91 2.10
C SER A 207 -12.97 5.80 1.19
N TYR A 208 -12.44 4.59 1.10
CA TYR A 208 -11.16 4.26 0.51
C TYR A 208 -11.39 3.37 -0.72
N TRP A 209 -10.78 3.74 -1.85
CA TRP A 209 -11.00 3.07 -3.15
C TRP A 209 -9.68 2.82 -3.86
N SER A 210 -9.50 1.61 -4.38
CA SER A 210 -8.33 1.24 -5.19
C SER A 210 -8.70 1.16 -6.67
N LEU A 211 -7.83 1.67 -7.53
CA LEU A 211 -7.92 1.50 -8.99
C LEU A 211 -7.25 0.20 -9.49
N SER A 212 -6.74 -0.61 -8.56
CA SER A 212 -6.13 -1.92 -8.77
C SER A 212 -6.93 -3.00 -8.01
N GLY A 213 -6.79 -4.28 -8.41
CA GLY A 213 -7.60 -5.38 -7.88
C GLY A 213 -7.27 -5.82 -6.45
N PHE A 214 -6.30 -5.18 -5.80
CA PHE A 214 -5.83 -5.50 -4.46
C PHE A 214 -6.78 -4.95 -3.39
N GLY A 215 -7.09 -5.75 -2.36
CA GLY A 215 -8.01 -5.39 -1.27
C GLY A 215 -9.15 -6.38 -0.98
N MET A 216 -9.20 -7.55 -1.61
CA MET A 216 -10.22 -8.57 -1.31
C MET A 216 -9.83 -9.49 -0.15
N GLN A 217 -10.03 -9.02 1.09
CA GLN A 217 -10.32 -9.90 2.23
C GLN A 217 -11.37 -9.23 3.12
N PRO A 218 -12.65 -9.67 3.10
CA PRO A 218 -13.66 -9.16 4.02
C PRO A 218 -13.46 -9.77 5.40
N THR A 219 -12.65 -9.15 6.25
CA THR A 219 -12.63 -9.45 7.69
C THR A 219 -13.84 -8.78 8.33
N GLY A 220 -14.90 -9.55 8.57
CA GLY A 220 -16.15 -9.05 9.13
C GLY A 220 -15.97 -8.53 10.56
N GLY A 221 -16.18 -7.23 10.76
CA GLY A 221 -16.37 -6.63 12.08
C GLY A 221 -17.85 -6.53 12.45
N PRO A 222 -18.22 -6.59 13.75
CA PRO A 222 -19.61 -6.55 14.21
C PRO A 222 -20.18 -5.12 14.24
N GLY A 223 -20.14 -4.43 13.08
CA GLY A 223 -20.67 -3.07 12.92
C GLY A 223 -21.76 -3.04 11.86
N GLY A 224 -23.00 -2.75 12.27
CA GLY A 224 -24.18 -2.64 11.39
C GLY A 224 -24.17 -1.44 10.44
N GLY A 225 -23.13 -1.31 9.61
CA GLY A 225 -22.99 -0.30 8.58
C GLY A 225 -23.37 -0.86 7.22
N MET A 226 -24.44 -0.37 6.61
CA MET A 226 -24.89 -0.70 5.26
C MET A 226 -23.92 -0.15 4.20
N GLY A 227 -22.73 -0.75 4.13
CA GLY A 227 -21.61 -0.40 3.26
C GLY A 227 -21.76 -1.02 1.88
N VAL A 228 -21.67 -0.18 0.85
CA VAL A 228 -21.95 -0.51 -0.55
C VAL A 228 -21.12 -1.71 -1.04
N ALA A 229 -21.73 -2.91 -1.09
CA ALA A 229 -21.17 -4.11 -1.72
C ALA A 229 -21.22 -4.00 -3.26
N ALA A 230 -20.55 -2.98 -3.80
CA ALA A 230 -20.35 -2.78 -5.22
C ALA A 230 -18.90 -3.15 -5.57
N THR A 231 -18.62 -4.46 -5.68
CA THR A 231 -17.41 -5.00 -6.32
C THR A 231 -17.49 -4.80 -7.83
N THR A 232 -17.52 -3.53 -8.22
CA THR A 232 -17.44 -3.09 -9.60
C THR A 232 -15.99 -3.29 -10.05
N GLY A 233 -15.73 -4.35 -10.82
CA GLY A 233 -14.42 -5.02 -10.97
C GLY A 233 -13.25 -4.27 -11.63
N ARG A 234 -13.16 -2.94 -11.46
CA ARG A 234 -11.99 -2.08 -11.76
C ARG A 234 -11.78 -0.95 -10.74
N VAL A 235 -12.67 -0.80 -9.75
CA VAL A 235 -12.66 0.21 -8.70
C VAL A 235 -13.16 -0.49 -7.46
N HIS A 236 -12.25 -0.80 -6.55
CA HIS A 236 -12.47 -1.74 -5.45
C HIS A 236 -12.55 -0.96 -4.14
N PRO A 237 -13.52 -1.26 -3.26
CA PRO A 237 -13.48 -0.72 -1.90
C PRO A 237 -12.26 -1.29 -1.17
N VAL A 238 -11.63 -0.46 -0.36
CA VAL A 238 -10.46 -0.81 0.47
C VAL A 238 -10.89 -0.82 1.93
N ASP A 239 -10.39 -1.77 2.71
CA ASP A 239 -10.58 -1.82 4.17
C ASP A 239 -10.17 -0.48 4.82
N PRO A 240 -10.93 0.07 5.78
CA PRO A 240 -10.61 1.36 6.40
C PRO A 240 -9.24 1.42 7.10
N ASN A 241 -8.78 0.34 7.74
CA ASN A 241 -7.49 0.34 8.44
C ASN A 241 -6.33 0.31 7.45
N PHE A 242 -6.44 -0.52 6.41
CA PHE A 242 -5.48 -0.51 5.30
C PHE A 242 -5.50 0.83 4.54
N GLY A 243 -6.68 1.40 4.31
CA GLY A 243 -6.84 2.73 3.70
C GLY A 243 -6.18 3.84 4.52
N ARG A 244 -6.28 3.81 5.85
CA ARG A 244 -5.58 4.74 6.76
C ARG A 244 -4.07 4.53 6.74
N PHE A 245 -3.60 3.28 6.76
CA PHE A 245 -2.20 2.93 6.56
C PHE A 245 -1.66 3.53 5.26
N LEU A 246 -2.33 3.31 4.13
CA LEU A 246 -1.94 3.86 2.82
C LEU A 246 -1.94 5.40 2.80
N VAL A 247 -2.90 6.07 3.45
CA VAL A 247 -2.91 7.54 3.56
C VAL A 247 -1.71 8.07 4.34
N ARG A 248 -1.20 7.28 5.28
CA ARG A 248 -0.09 7.64 6.16
C ARG A 248 1.28 7.28 5.58
N THR A 249 1.38 6.25 4.73
CA THR A 249 2.63 5.80 4.10
C THR A 249 2.85 6.32 2.68
N LEU A 250 1.79 6.69 1.96
CA LEU A 250 1.87 7.21 0.59
C LEU A 250 1.74 8.73 0.54
N THR A 251 2.12 9.32 -0.58
CA THR A 251 2.03 10.76 -0.82
C THR A 251 0.74 11.13 -1.57
N GLU A 252 0.04 12.18 -1.12
CA GLU A 252 -1.07 12.75 -1.89
C GLU A 252 -0.52 13.36 -3.20
N GLN A 253 -1.12 13.01 -4.33
CA GLN A 253 -0.81 13.64 -5.60
C GLN A 253 -1.63 14.92 -5.72
N ASP A 254 -0.95 16.07 -5.78
CA ASP A 254 -1.57 17.32 -6.19
C ASP A 254 -2.28 17.13 -7.53
N ARG A 255 -3.51 17.65 -7.64
CA ARG A 255 -4.25 17.58 -8.89
C ARG A 255 -3.63 18.56 -9.89
N PRO A 256 -3.27 18.13 -11.11
CA PRO A 256 -3.02 19.05 -12.22
C PRO A 256 -4.31 19.77 -12.64
#